data_AF-A0A946QBW1-F1
#
_entry.id   AF-A0A946QBW1-F1
#
_cell.length_a   1.000
_cell.length_b   1.000
_cell.length_c   1.000
_cell.angle_alpha   90.00
_cell.angle_beta   90.00
_cell.angle_gamma   90.00
#
_symmetry.space_group_name_H-M   'P 1'
#
loop_
_entity.id
_entity.type
_entity.pdbx_description
1 polymer ?
#
loop_
_entity_poly.entity_id
_entity_poly.type
_entity_poly.pdbx_seq_one_letter_code
_entity_poly.pdbx_strand_id
1 'polypeptide(L)'
;MKNTILILILFASSIFVNGQSFNGFALYNAQGSNTTYLIDENQNIAHTWDMNTECNYTVALKENGNLVRGTKGNTSVFSNGNIAAGAGIVQEIAPDGSIVWSFDYADNDHVSHHDLTLVGDNVLLTAYEKKTSTELNAAGFNNASSDKWPTHFVELEPDGNGGANIVWEWHIWDHMCQDTDPNGPNYSSNISDNPELIDINMIQGGGGPGGGNSGDWFHVNGVDYNEDLDQIVFSSRFASEIYIIDHSTTTAESSSHSGGNSGMGGDILYRW
;
A
#
# COMPACT_ATOMS: atom_id res chain seq x y z
N MET A 1 -8.74 62.05 9.28
CA MET A 1 -7.39 61.44 9.31
C MET A 1 -7.39 60.01 9.85
N LYS A 2 -7.98 59.70 11.02
CA LYS A 2 -7.99 58.31 11.55
C LYS A 2 -8.74 57.29 10.65
N ASN A 3 -9.89 57.65 10.08
CA ASN A 3 -10.65 56.74 9.21
C ASN A 3 -10.01 56.55 7.82
N THR A 4 -9.25 57.53 7.33
CA THR A 4 -8.54 57.47 6.04
C THR A 4 -7.32 56.56 6.11
N ILE A 5 -6.64 56.52 7.27
CA ILE A 5 -5.51 55.62 7.53
C ILE A 5 -5.96 54.16 7.66
N LEU A 6 -7.15 53.93 8.25
CA LEU A 6 -7.70 52.57 8.39
C LEU A 6 -8.05 51.93 7.04
N ILE A 7 -8.57 52.72 6.09
CA ILE A 7 -8.89 52.25 4.72
C ILE A 7 -7.62 51.95 3.91
N LEU A 8 -6.54 52.72 4.11
CA LEU A 8 -5.24 52.45 3.47
C LEU A 8 -4.57 51.18 3.99
N ILE A 9 -4.74 50.85 5.28
CA ILE A 9 -4.19 49.61 5.85
C ILE A 9 -4.95 48.37 5.34
N LEU A 10 -6.26 48.47 5.14
CA LEU A 10 -7.09 47.40 4.55
C LEU A 10 -6.81 47.17 3.06
N PHE A 11 -6.40 48.20 2.31
CA PHE A 11 -5.98 48.07 0.91
C PHE A 11 -4.55 47.54 0.73
N ALA A 12 -3.70 47.62 1.76
CA ALA A 12 -2.32 47.17 1.73
C ALA A 12 -2.13 45.70 2.16
N SER A 13 -3.19 45.03 2.59
CA SER A 13 -3.19 43.61 2.97
C SER A 13 -3.89 42.75 1.90
N SER A 14 -3.48 42.87 0.64
CA SER A 14 -3.75 41.82 -0.35
C SER A 14 -2.82 40.65 -0.05
N ILE A 15 -3.32 39.66 0.69
CA ILE A 15 -2.64 38.39 0.86
C ILE A 15 -2.71 37.68 -0.50
N PHE A 16 -1.61 37.68 -1.24
CA PHE A 16 -1.48 36.85 -2.43
C PHE A 16 -1.36 35.40 -1.98
N VAL A 17 -2.47 34.67 -2.01
CA VAL A 17 -2.46 33.22 -1.84
C VAL A 17 -2.11 32.63 -3.20
N ASN A 18 -0.88 32.12 -3.33
CA ASN A 18 -0.50 31.35 -4.51
C ASN A 18 -1.02 29.92 -4.31
N GLY A 19 -2.02 29.53 -5.08
CA GLY A 19 -2.44 28.14 -5.21
C GLY A 19 -1.62 27.47 -6.32
N GLN A 20 -1.26 26.21 -6.12
CA GLN A 20 -0.73 25.39 -7.20
C GLN A 20 -1.87 25.12 -8.19
N SER A 21 -1.72 25.52 -9.45
CA SER A 21 -2.62 25.12 -10.53
C SER A 21 -2.03 23.90 -11.22
N PHE A 22 -2.84 22.87 -11.46
CA PHE A 22 -2.46 21.75 -12.31
C PHE A 22 -3.26 21.84 -13.61
N ASN A 23 -2.63 21.53 -14.74
CA ASN A 23 -3.34 21.37 -16.01
C ASN A 23 -3.66 19.89 -16.18
N GLY A 24 -4.93 19.51 -16.03
CA GLY A 24 -5.36 18.13 -16.17
C GLY A 24 -6.57 17.79 -15.32
N PHE A 25 -6.63 16.51 -14.92
CA PHE A 25 -7.70 15.99 -14.08
C PHE A 25 -7.16 15.45 -12.75
N ALA A 26 -8.00 15.49 -11.71
CA ALA A 26 -7.76 14.80 -10.45
C ALA A 26 -8.84 13.74 -10.24
N LEU A 27 -8.41 12.52 -9.90
CA LEU A 27 -9.27 11.42 -9.51
C LEU A 27 -9.35 11.37 -7.99
N TYR A 28 -10.55 11.27 -7.42
CA TYR A 28 -10.69 11.04 -5.99
C TYR A 28 -11.97 10.30 -5.64
N ASN A 29 -11.93 9.61 -4.51
CA ASN A 29 -13.08 9.06 -3.83
C ASN A 29 -12.97 9.41 -2.34
N ALA A 30 -14.05 9.89 -1.73
CA ALA A 30 -14.05 10.16 -0.29
C ALA A 30 -14.15 8.85 0.49
N GLN A 31 -13.37 8.68 1.55
CA GLN A 31 -13.38 7.45 2.36
C GLN A 31 -14.81 6.99 2.72
N GLY A 32 -15.11 5.72 2.42
CA GLY A 32 -16.42 5.11 2.68
C GLY A 32 -17.54 5.56 1.73
N SER A 33 -17.23 6.37 0.72
CA SER A 33 -18.15 6.74 -0.35
C SER A 33 -18.18 5.68 -1.44
N ASN A 34 -19.34 5.53 -2.05
CA ASN A 34 -19.52 4.66 -3.21
C ASN A 34 -19.09 5.34 -4.52
N THR A 35 -19.02 6.66 -4.52
CA THR A 35 -18.91 7.47 -5.74
C THR A 35 -17.50 8.03 -5.90
N THR A 36 -16.88 7.73 -7.04
CA THR A 36 -15.58 8.26 -7.46
C THR A 36 -15.79 9.37 -8.50
N TYR A 37 -15.00 10.44 -8.40
CA TYR A 37 -15.08 11.59 -9.31
C TYR A 37 -13.75 11.80 -10.04
N LEU A 38 -13.85 12.15 -11.32
CA LEU A 38 -12.78 12.79 -12.08
C LEU A 38 -13.16 14.26 -12.26
N ILE A 39 -12.32 15.17 -11.75
CA ILE A 39 -12.57 16.62 -11.83
C ILE A 39 -11.48 17.31 -12.63
N ASP A 40 -11.84 18.39 -13.34
CA ASP A 40 -10.86 19.27 -13.99
C ASP A 40 -10.24 20.29 -13.02
N GLU A 41 -9.29 21.09 -13.52
CA GLU A 41 -8.64 22.17 -12.76
C GLU A 41 -9.60 23.24 -12.21
N ASN A 42 -10.80 23.36 -12.79
CA ASN A 42 -11.85 24.29 -12.37
C ASN A 42 -12.87 23.63 -11.42
N GLN A 43 -12.60 22.40 -10.95
CA GLN A 43 -13.46 21.58 -10.10
C GLN A 43 -14.78 21.17 -10.76
N ASN A 44 -14.89 21.27 -12.09
CA ASN A 44 -16.03 20.68 -12.79
C ASN A 44 -15.87 19.17 -12.81
N ILE A 45 -16.96 18.47 -12.55
CA ILE A 45 -17.00 17.01 -12.68
C ILE A 45 -16.96 16.65 -14.16
N ALA A 46 -15.85 16.04 -14.56
CA ALA A 46 -15.66 15.49 -15.90
C ALA A 46 -16.30 14.10 -16.03
N HIS A 47 -16.24 13.31 -14.96
CA HIS A 47 -16.83 11.98 -14.93
C HIS A 47 -17.15 11.52 -13.51
N THR A 48 -18.12 10.61 -13.39
CA THR A 48 -18.57 10.03 -12.12
C THR A 48 -18.79 8.53 -12.29
N TRP A 49 -18.14 7.73 -11.45
CA TRP A 49 -18.50 6.33 -11.25
C TRP A 49 -19.30 6.21 -9.95
N ASP A 50 -20.55 5.76 -10.07
CA ASP A 50 -21.42 5.51 -8.92
C ASP A 50 -21.64 4.01 -8.74
N MET A 51 -21.09 3.45 -7.67
CA MET A 51 -21.03 2.01 -7.46
C MET A 51 -21.96 1.56 -6.33
N ASN A 52 -22.25 0.26 -6.28
CA ASN A 52 -23.13 -0.28 -5.24
C ASN A 52 -22.40 -0.53 -3.90
N THR A 53 -21.08 -0.52 -3.91
CA THR A 53 -20.24 -0.71 -2.72
C THR A 53 -19.37 0.51 -2.49
N GLU A 54 -18.82 0.62 -1.29
CA GLU A 54 -17.87 1.66 -0.93
C GLU A 54 -16.53 1.46 -1.62
N CYS A 55 -15.83 2.55 -1.88
CA CYS A 55 -14.40 2.50 -2.12
C CYS A 55 -13.67 2.34 -0.80
N ASN A 56 -12.58 1.57 -0.80
CA ASN A 56 -11.72 1.45 0.36
C ASN A 56 -10.94 2.75 0.63
N TYR A 57 -9.80 2.94 -0.03
CA TYR A 57 -8.90 4.10 0.17
C TYR A 57 -8.38 4.63 -1.17
N THR A 58 -7.71 3.78 -1.94
CA THR A 58 -7.12 4.19 -3.23
C THR A 58 -8.01 3.91 -4.43
N VAL A 59 -7.92 4.82 -5.39
CA VAL A 59 -8.45 4.71 -6.75
C VAL A 59 -7.32 5.00 -7.75
N ALA A 60 -7.29 4.26 -8.85
CA ALA A 60 -6.39 4.50 -9.98
C ALA A 60 -7.18 4.61 -11.28
N LEU A 61 -6.66 5.35 -12.25
CA LEU A 61 -7.25 5.47 -13.59
C LEU A 61 -6.30 4.84 -14.60
N LYS A 62 -6.78 3.85 -15.34
CA LYS A 62 -6.04 3.26 -16.46
C LYS A 62 -6.08 4.18 -17.68
N GLU A 63 -5.11 4.04 -18.59
CA GLU A 63 -5.06 4.82 -19.83
C GLU A 63 -6.30 4.64 -20.72
N ASN A 64 -6.91 3.45 -20.66
CA ASN A 64 -8.16 3.15 -21.37
C ASN A 64 -9.40 3.87 -20.79
N GLY A 65 -9.24 4.62 -19.69
CA GLY A 65 -10.29 5.36 -19.00
C GLY A 65 -11.04 4.55 -17.93
N ASN A 66 -10.64 3.31 -17.66
CA ASN A 66 -11.26 2.49 -16.63
C ASN A 66 -10.75 2.86 -15.24
N LEU A 67 -11.66 2.83 -14.27
CA LEU A 67 -11.37 3.01 -12.85
C LEU A 67 -10.92 1.67 -12.25
N VAL A 68 -9.81 1.68 -11.50
CA VAL A 68 -9.42 0.57 -10.62
C VAL A 68 -9.60 1.01 -9.18
N ARG A 69 -10.26 0.18 -8.36
CA ARG A 69 -10.44 0.48 -6.93
C ARG A 69 -10.62 -0.77 -6.09
N GLY A 70 -10.26 -0.66 -4.81
CA GLY A 70 -10.62 -1.64 -3.78
C GLY A 70 -12.02 -1.41 -3.20
N THR A 71 -12.70 -2.48 -2.82
CA THR A 71 -13.98 -2.48 -2.08
C THR A 71 -13.96 -3.57 -1.00
N LYS A 72 -14.89 -3.50 -0.04
CA LYS A 72 -15.01 -4.53 1.01
C LYS A 72 -15.33 -5.90 0.41
N GLY A 73 -14.50 -6.88 0.73
CA GLY A 73 -14.79 -8.30 0.57
C GLY A 73 -15.44 -8.89 1.80
N ASN A 74 -15.83 -10.16 1.72
CA ASN A 74 -16.33 -10.90 2.87
C ASN A 74 -15.16 -11.26 3.80
N THR A 75 -14.92 -10.44 4.81
CA THR A 75 -13.82 -10.65 5.75
C THR A 75 -14.32 -11.14 7.11
N SER A 76 -14.28 -12.46 7.34
CA SER A 76 -14.07 -13.00 8.69
C SER A 76 -12.59 -13.01 9.10
N VAL A 77 -11.75 -12.43 8.24
CA VAL A 77 -10.29 -12.38 8.32
C VAL A 77 -9.84 -11.77 9.65
N PHE A 78 -8.96 -12.49 10.35
CA PHE A 78 -8.41 -12.17 11.66
C PHE A 78 -9.48 -12.00 12.73
N SER A 79 -9.82 -13.11 13.38
CA SER A 79 -11.00 -13.38 14.22
C SER A 79 -11.30 -12.45 15.43
N ASN A 80 -10.73 -11.25 15.52
CA ASN A 80 -11.10 -10.15 16.43
C ASN A 80 -10.57 -8.75 16.00
N GLY A 81 -10.08 -8.56 14.76
CA GLY A 81 -9.23 -7.42 14.39
C GLY A 81 -9.93 -6.26 13.68
N ASN A 82 -9.82 -5.04 14.21
CA ASN A 82 -9.99 -3.83 13.41
C ASN A 82 -8.84 -3.75 12.38
N ILE A 83 -9.08 -4.22 11.16
CA ILE A 83 -8.09 -4.17 10.08
C ILE A 83 -8.04 -2.74 9.53
N ALA A 84 -6.90 -2.07 9.73
CA ALA A 84 -6.69 -0.74 9.18
C ALA A 84 -6.81 -0.79 7.65
N ALA A 85 -7.77 -0.04 7.11
CA ALA A 85 -8.02 0.08 5.67
C ALA A 85 -8.20 -1.26 4.92
N GLY A 86 -8.74 -2.30 5.56
CA GLY A 86 -8.97 -3.58 4.85
C GLY A 86 -10.01 -3.44 3.75
N ALA A 87 -9.71 -3.89 2.53
CA ALA A 87 -10.66 -4.00 1.41
C ALA A 87 -11.14 -5.46 1.29
N GLY A 88 -10.41 -6.26 0.51
CA GLY A 88 -10.65 -7.67 0.26
C GLY A 88 -11.15 -7.98 -1.14
N ILE A 89 -11.61 -6.98 -1.89
CA ILE A 89 -11.91 -7.09 -3.32
C ILE A 89 -11.25 -5.93 -4.07
N VAL A 90 -10.74 -6.19 -5.27
CA VAL A 90 -10.35 -5.17 -6.24
C VAL A 90 -11.13 -5.34 -7.54
N GLN A 91 -11.46 -4.23 -8.20
CA GLN A 91 -12.26 -4.20 -9.43
C GLN A 91 -11.66 -3.24 -10.44
N GLU A 92 -11.72 -3.61 -11.71
CA GLU A 92 -11.65 -2.67 -12.85
C GLU A 92 -13.07 -2.38 -13.35
N ILE A 93 -13.36 -1.11 -13.58
CA ILE A 93 -14.69 -0.59 -13.83
C ILE A 93 -14.64 0.32 -15.06
N ALA A 94 -15.45 0.03 -16.06
CA ALA A 94 -15.54 0.84 -17.27
C ALA A 94 -16.19 2.21 -17.00
N PRO A 95 -16.03 3.21 -17.89
CA PRO A 95 -16.68 4.53 -17.77
C PRO A 95 -18.21 4.48 -17.68
N ASP A 96 -18.86 3.39 -18.10
CA ASP A 96 -20.32 3.24 -17.96
C ASP A 96 -20.74 2.62 -16.62
N GLY A 97 -19.79 2.30 -15.74
CA GLY A 97 -20.01 1.66 -14.45
C GLY A 97 -20.07 0.14 -14.48
N SER A 98 -19.90 -0.50 -15.65
CA SER A 98 -19.82 -1.96 -15.73
C SER A 98 -18.51 -2.48 -15.15
N ILE A 99 -18.58 -3.58 -14.39
CA ILE A 99 -17.40 -4.27 -13.87
C ILE A 99 -16.75 -5.04 -15.03
N VAL A 100 -15.50 -4.71 -15.35
CA VAL A 100 -14.70 -5.40 -16.36
C VAL A 100 -14.18 -6.72 -15.79
N TRP A 101 -13.60 -6.66 -14.59
CA TRP A 101 -13.23 -7.82 -13.79
C TRP A 101 -13.26 -7.49 -12.30
N SER A 102 -13.34 -8.53 -11.48
CA SER A 102 -13.34 -8.44 -10.02
C SER A 102 -12.51 -9.59 -9.46
N PHE A 103 -11.74 -9.33 -8.42
CA PHE A 103 -10.90 -10.34 -7.79
C PHE A 103 -11.01 -10.24 -6.26
N ASP A 104 -11.36 -11.36 -5.62
CA ASP A 104 -11.39 -11.50 -4.17
C ASP A 104 -9.97 -11.82 -3.66
N TYR A 105 -9.40 -10.95 -2.84
CA TYR A 105 -8.12 -11.15 -2.17
C TYR A 105 -8.25 -10.97 -0.66
N ALA A 106 -9.04 -11.87 -0.07
CA ALA A 106 -9.22 -11.97 1.37
C ALA A 106 -9.57 -13.40 1.80
N ASP A 107 -8.85 -13.93 2.77
CA ASP A 107 -9.16 -15.19 3.43
C ASP A 107 -8.66 -15.20 4.89
N ASN A 108 -8.55 -16.35 5.55
CA ASN A 108 -8.13 -16.38 6.96
C ASN A 108 -6.67 -15.96 7.21
N ASP A 109 -5.86 -15.89 6.16
CA ASP A 109 -4.42 -15.71 6.20
C ASP A 109 -4.00 -14.39 5.55
N HIS A 110 -4.80 -13.79 4.66
CA HIS A 110 -4.46 -12.49 4.06
C HIS A 110 -5.65 -11.57 3.75
N VAL A 111 -5.36 -10.28 3.55
CA VAL A 111 -6.34 -9.28 3.06
C VAL A 111 -5.64 -8.05 2.46
N SER A 112 -6.10 -7.57 1.30
CA SER A 112 -5.65 -6.30 0.72
C SER A 112 -5.98 -5.09 1.62
N HIS A 113 -5.10 -4.09 1.71
CA HIS A 113 -5.33 -2.87 2.49
C HIS A 113 -4.72 -1.61 1.89
N HIS A 114 -5.22 -0.44 2.32
CA HIS A 114 -4.74 0.89 1.92
C HIS A 114 -4.66 1.11 0.40
N ASP A 115 -3.51 0.79 -0.19
CA ASP A 115 -3.06 1.34 -1.45
C ASP A 115 -2.90 0.28 -2.54
N LEU A 116 -2.96 0.75 -3.79
CA LEU A 116 -2.70 -0.03 -4.99
C LEU A 116 -2.05 0.88 -6.03
N THR A 117 -1.26 0.30 -6.93
CA THR A 117 -0.74 1.01 -8.10
C THR A 117 -0.88 0.16 -9.36
N LEU A 118 -0.61 0.75 -10.52
CA LEU A 118 -0.65 0.07 -11.81
C LEU A 118 0.77 -0.33 -12.23
N VAL A 119 0.90 -1.54 -12.77
CA VAL A 119 2.13 -2.04 -13.38
C VAL A 119 1.80 -2.36 -14.84
N GLY A 120 1.94 -1.37 -15.72
CA GLY A 120 1.33 -1.43 -17.04
C GLY A 120 -0.20 -1.57 -16.93
N ASP A 121 -0.76 -2.65 -17.48
CA ASP A 121 -2.19 -2.99 -17.35
C ASP A 121 -2.51 -3.83 -16.10
N ASN A 122 -1.50 -4.30 -15.36
CA ASN A 122 -1.68 -5.08 -14.15
C ASN A 122 -1.96 -4.17 -12.94
N VAL A 123 -2.43 -4.77 -11.86
CA VAL A 123 -2.72 -4.07 -10.60
C VAL A 123 -1.89 -4.68 -9.48
N LEU A 124 -1.04 -3.86 -8.86
CA LEU A 124 -0.27 -4.26 -7.68
C LEU A 124 -1.03 -3.88 -6.41
N LEU A 125 -1.40 -4.90 -5.63
CA LEU A 125 -2.09 -4.73 -4.36
C LEU A 125 -1.10 -4.67 -3.19
N THR A 126 -1.35 -3.77 -2.24
CA THR A 126 -0.79 -3.87 -0.90
C THR A 126 -1.67 -4.76 -0.04
N ALA A 127 -1.09 -5.76 0.63
CA ALA A 127 -1.84 -6.70 1.44
C ALA A 127 -1.15 -7.05 2.76
N TYR A 128 -1.95 -7.47 3.73
CA TYR A 128 -1.49 -8.05 4.99
C TYR A 128 -1.49 -9.57 4.84
N GLU A 129 -0.47 -10.23 5.37
CA GLU A 129 -0.46 -11.69 5.60
C GLU A 129 -0.33 -12.00 7.09
N LYS A 130 -0.89 -13.10 7.56
CA LYS A 130 -0.85 -13.48 8.98
C LYS A 130 0.39 -14.29 9.31
N LYS A 131 1.15 -13.82 10.30
CA LYS A 131 2.19 -14.60 10.98
C LYS A 131 1.79 -14.81 12.43
N THR A 132 1.68 -16.08 12.82
CA THR A 132 1.31 -16.46 14.18
C THR A 132 2.40 -16.09 15.17
N SER A 133 2.03 -15.90 16.44
CA SER A 133 3.03 -15.74 17.52
C SER A 133 4.09 -16.87 17.55
N THR A 134 3.73 -18.10 17.18
CA THR A 134 4.69 -19.22 17.08
C THR A 134 5.70 -19.01 15.97
N GLU A 135 5.25 -18.63 14.76
CA GLU A 135 6.14 -18.34 13.62
C GLU A 135 7.07 -17.17 13.93
N LEU A 136 6.54 -16.10 14.53
CA LEU A 136 7.31 -14.94 14.94
C LEU A 136 8.44 -15.31 15.91
N ASN A 137 8.12 -16.04 16.98
CA ASN A 137 9.13 -16.46 17.94
C ASN A 137 10.16 -17.42 17.33
N ALA A 138 9.75 -18.29 16.40
CA ALA A 138 10.67 -19.18 15.67
C ALA A 138 11.61 -18.42 14.72
N ALA A 139 11.18 -17.26 14.22
CA ALA A 139 11.98 -16.37 13.38
C ALA A 139 12.83 -15.37 14.18
N GLY A 140 12.86 -15.45 15.51
CA GLY A 140 13.67 -14.58 16.37
C GLY A 140 13.00 -13.28 16.82
N PHE A 141 11.67 -13.16 16.68
CA PHE A 141 10.92 -12.08 17.31
C PHE A 141 10.96 -12.24 18.84
N ASN A 142 11.21 -11.15 19.56
CA ASN A 142 11.32 -11.15 21.01
C ASN A 142 9.96 -11.31 21.71
N ASN A 143 9.63 -12.54 22.10
CA ASN A 143 8.47 -12.88 22.93
C ASN A 143 7.12 -12.41 22.36
N ALA A 144 6.84 -12.73 21.09
CA ALA A 144 5.54 -12.48 20.49
C ALA A 144 4.42 -13.16 21.29
N SER A 145 3.44 -12.39 21.76
CA SER A 145 2.26 -12.87 22.50
C SER A 145 0.97 -12.89 21.68
N SER A 146 1.03 -12.42 20.43
CA SER A 146 -0.09 -12.37 19.48
C SER A 146 0.45 -12.40 18.06
N ASP A 147 -0.44 -12.68 17.11
CA ASP A 147 -0.13 -12.66 15.69
C ASP A 147 0.23 -11.25 15.21
N LYS A 148 1.04 -11.18 14.15
CA LYS A 148 1.38 -9.94 13.44
C LYS A 148 1.08 -10.07 11.96
N TRP A 149 0.87 -8.94 11.32
CA TRP A 149 0.49 -8.82 9.93
C TRP A 149 1.53 -7.99 9.18
N PRO A 150 2.66 -8.59 8.76
CA PRO A 150 3.56 -7.91 7.82
C PRO A 150 2.83 -7.70 6.48
N THR A 151 3.32 -6.71 5.73
CA THR A 151 2.81 -6.43 4.40
C THR A 151 3.49 -7.33 3.37
N HIS A 152 2.74 -7.70 2.35
CA HIS A 152 3.23 -8.25 1.10
C HIS A 152 2.54 -7.56 -0.09
N PHE A 153 3.14 -7.69 -1.27
CA PHE A 153 2.60 -7.18 -2.52
C PHE A 153 2.20 -8.31 -3.44
N VAL A 154 1.12 -8.11 -4.19
CA VAL A 154 0.58 -9.09 -5.14
C VAL A 154 0.21 -8.39 -6.43
N GLU A 155 0.82 -8.82 -7.53
CA GLU A 155 0.51 -8.30 -8.86
C GLU A 155 -0.56 -9.17 -9.53
N LEU A 156 -1.61 -8.51 -10.00
CA LEU A 156 -2.76 -9.12 -10.66
C LEU A 156 -2.79 -8.79 -12.14
N GLU A 157 -2.75 -9.82 -12.98
CA GLU A 157 -2.98 -9.75 -14.42
C GLU A 157 -4.44 -10.09 -14.73
N PRO A 158 -5.23 -9.20 -15.35
CA PRO A 158 -6.60 -9.51 -15.78
C PRO A 158 -6.65 -10.73 -16.72
N ASP A 159 -7.53 -11.69 -16.44
CA ASP A 159 -7.57 -12.97 -17.19
C ASP A 159 -8.38 -12.90 -18.50
N GLY A 160 -9.00 -11.76 -18.79
CA GLY A 160 -9.89 -11.54 -19.94
C GLY A 160 -11.27 -12.20 -19.82
N ASN A 161 -11.57 -12.86 -18.71
CA ASN A 161 -12.81 -13.61 -18.45
C ASN A 161 -13.56 -13.11 -17.20
N GLY A 162 -13.24 -11.91 -16.73
CA GLY A 162 -13.89 -11.26 -15.59
C GLY A 162 -13.18 -11.47 -14.25
N GLY A 163 -12.02 -12.13 -14.24
CA GLY A 163 -11.15 -12.31 -13.08
C GLY A 163 -9.73 -11.80 -13.32
N ALA A 164 -8.80 -12.28 -12.51
CA ALA A 164 -7.38 -11.99 -12.62
C ALA A 164 -6.53 -13.20 -12.13
N ASN A 165 -5.28 -13.25 -12.56
CA ASN A 165 -4.27 -14.19 -12.09
C ASN A 165 -3.23 -13.45 -11.26
N ILE A 166 -2.74 -14.09 -10.18
CA ILE A 166 -1.55 -13.62 -9.48
C ILE A 166 -0.34 -14.01 -10.33
N VAL A 167 0.46 -13.02 -10.73
CA VAL A 167 1.64 -13.21 -11.61
C VAL A 167 2.96 -12.90 -10.91
N TRP A 168 2.92 -12.15 -9.81
CA TRP A 168 4.09 -11.81 -9.01
C TRP A 168 3.71 -11.56 -7.55
N GLU A 169 4.60 -11.92 -6.62
CA GLU A 169 4.44 -11.63 -5.19
C GLU A 169 5.78 -11.26 -4.56
N TRP A 170 5.75 -10.45 -3.51
CA TRP A 170 6.89 -10.12 -2.66
C TRP A 170 6.45 -9.93 -1.22
N HIS A 171 7.23 -10.45 -0.26
CA HIS A 171 6.86 -10.52 1.14
C HIS A 171 7.92 -9.88 2.02
N ILE A 172 7.55 -8.91 2.88
CA ILE A 172 8.46 -8.38 3.91
C ILE A 172 9.06 -9.52 4.75
N TRP A 173 8.28 -10.58 4.96
CA TRP A 173 8.67 -11.76 5.75
C TRP A 173 9.93 -12.46 5.25
N ASP A 174 10.16 -12.50 3.94
CA ASP A 174 11.30 -13.21 3.35
C ASP A 174 12.63 -12.44 3.50
N HIS A 175 12.55 -11.14 3.82
CA HIS A 175 13.71 -10.24 3.92
C HIS A 175 13.99 -9.79 5.36
N MET A 176 13.82 -10.71 6.31
CA MET A 176 14.04 -10.45 7.74
C MET A 176 15.35 -11.03 8.27
N CYS A 177 16.00 -10.30 9.20
CA CYS A 177 17.13 -10.76 10.01
C CYS A 177 16.86 -10.56 11.51
N GLN A 178 17.67 -11.17 12.36
CA GLN A 178 17.53 -11.08 13.81
C GLN A 178 18.88 -11.23 14.53
N ASP A 179 19.03 -10.67 15.72
CA ASP A 179 20.26 -10.72 16.52
C ASP A 179 20.05 -11.32 17.94
N THR A 180 18.91 -11.98 18.16
CA THR A 180 18.48 -12.47 19.49
C THR A 180 18.81 -13.94 19.75
N ASP A 181 18.77 -14.80 18.72
CA ASP A 181 19.11 -16.22 18.82
C ASP A 181 20.19 -16.60 17.80
N PRO A 182 21.45 -16.82 18.22
CA PRO A 182 22.54 -17.22 17.33
C PRO A 182 22.36 -18.60 16.67
N ASN A 183 21.38 -19.41 17.11
CA ASN A 183 21.05 -20.68 16.49
C ASN A 183 19.74 -20.63 15.68
N GLY A 184 19.06 -19.47 15.67
CA GLY A 184 17.83 -19.25 14.92
C GLY A 184 18.09 -18.96 13.43
N PRO A 185 17.04 -18.99 12.60
CA PRO A 185 17.14 -18.57 11.21
C PRO A 185 17.55 -17.11 11.09
N ASN A 186 18.19 -16.76 9.98
CA ASN A 186 18.56 -15.40 9.59
C ASN A 186 19.29 -14.60 10.70
N TYR A 187 20.08 -15.29 11.52
CA TYR A 187 20.86 -14.65 12.57
C TYR A 187 21.96 -13.78 11.97
N SER A 188 22.05 -12.55 12.47
CA SER A 188 23.17 -11.64 12.24
C SER A 188 23.73 -11.17 13.57
N SER A 189 25.06 -11.21 13.73
CA SER A 189 25.70 -10.66 14.92
C SER A 189 25.60 -9.14 15.03
N ASN A 190 25.27 -8.46 13.92
CA ASN A 190 25.10 -7.02 13.86
C ASN A 190 24.13 -6.66 12.72
N ILE A 191 22.94 -6.21 13.10
CA ILE A 191 21.88 -5.81 12.16
C ILE A 191 22.37 -4.76 11.15
N SER A 192 23.22 -3.81 11.57
CA SER A 192 23.67 -2.72 10.69
C SER A 192 24.49 -3.20 9.48
N ASP A 193 24.99 -4.42 9.52
CA ASP A 193 25.78 -5.01 8.44
C ASP A 193 24.90 -5.63 7.34
N ASN A 194 23.57 -5.60 7.49
CA ASN A 194 22.59 -6.16 6.57
C ASN A 194 21.52 -5.09 6.22
N PRO A 195 21.91 -3.93 5.65
CA PRO A 195 20.98 -2.83 5.35
C PRO A 195 19.85 -3.21 4.37
N GLU A 196 20.05 -4.27 3.60
CA GLU A 196 19.12 -4.86 2.64
C GLU A 196 18.03 -5.73 3.30
N LEU A 197 18.18 -6.03 4.60
CA LEU A 197 17.23 -6.80 5.41
C LEU A 197 16.56 -5.93 6.50
N ILE A 198 15.43 -6.43 6.98
CA ILE A 198 14.63 -5.84 8.05
C ILE A 198 14.92 -6.59 9.36
N ASP A 199 15.33 -5.89 10.41
CA ASP A 199 15.37 -6.51 11.74
C ASP A 199 13.95 -6.85 12.19
N ILE A 200 13.69 -8.12 12.45
CA ILE A 200 12.40 -8.63 12.92
C ILE A 200 11.97 -7.96 14.25
N ASN A 201 12.89 -7.36 15.00
CA ASN A 201 12.61 -6.65 16.24
C ASN A 201 12.57 -5.12 16.10
N MET A 202 12.71 -4.56 14.87
CA MET A 202 12.80 -3.11 14.66
C MET A 202 11.55 -2.35 15.15
N ILE A 203 10.37 -2.96 15.02
CA ILE A 203 9.08 -2.40 15.47
C ILE A 203 8.49 -3.31 16.56
N GLN A 204 8.62 -2.86 17.81
CA GLN A 204 8.05 -3.55 18.98
C GLN A 204 6.69 -2.99 19.42
N GLY A 205 6.31 -1.81 18.93
CA GLY A 205 5.00 -1.19 19.18
C GLY A 205 4.25 -0.92 17.89
N GLY A 206 2.97 -1.28 17.84
CA GLY A 206 2.08 -1.09 16.69
C GLY A 206 0.62 -1.09 17.14
N GLY A 207 -0.28 -0.64 16.28
CA GLY A 207 -1.69 -0.54 16.60
C GLY A 207 -2.49 0.22 15.55
N GLY A 208 -3.62 -0.33 15.11
CA GLY A 208 -4.54 0.34 14.19
C GLY A 208 -5.13 1.64 14.76
N PRO A 209 -5.96 2.37 13.98
CA PRO A 209 -6.63 3.58 14.44
C PRO A 209 -7.29 3.36 15.82
N GLY A 210 -6.85 4.10 16.85
CA GLY A 210 -7.29 3.94 18.24
C GLY A 210 -6.28 3.30 19.19
N GLY A 211 -5.10 2.88 18.73
CA GLY A 211 -3.95 2.54 19.59
C GLY A 211 -4.10 1.25 20.40
N GLY A 212 -4.84 0.27 19.87
CA GLY A 212 -5.01 -1.05 20.49
C GLY A 212 -3.99 -2.09 20.03
N ASN A 213 -3.91 -3.22 20.76
CA ASN A 213 -3.20 -4.44 20.33
C ASN A 213 -3.82 -5.00 19.04
N SER A 214 -3.39 -4.52 17.88
CA SER A 214 -3.69 -5.13 16.58
C SER A 214 -2.45 -5.84 16.04
N GLY A 215 -2.66 -6.81 15.14
CA GLY A 215 -1.55 -7.44 14.43
C GLY A 215 -0.85 -6.51 13.43
N ASP A 216 -1.44 -5.36 13.09
CA ASP A 216 -0.85 -4.33 12.23
C ASP A 216 0.55 -3.91 12.69
N TRP A 217 1.55 -4.20 11.85
CA TRP A 217 2.96 -4.19 12.24
C TRP A 217 3.81 -3.14 11.52
N PHE A 218 3.85 -3.14 10.19
CA PHE A 218 4.57 -2.12 9.41
C PHE A 218 3.65 -0.96 9.02
N HIS A 219 2.35 -1.22 8.86
CA HIS A 219 1.36 -0.23 8.38
C HIS A 219 1.83 0.44 7.09
N VAL A 220 2.11 -0.38 6.07
CA VAL A 220 2.37 0.12 4.73
C VAL A 220 1.10 0.77 4.20
N ASN A 221 1.23 1.99 3.70
CA ASN A 221 0.08 2.81 3.33
C ASN A 221 0.28 3.63 2.07
N GLY A 222 1.40 3.41 1.38
CA GLY A 222 1.75 4.01 0.11
C GLY A 222 2.55 3.02 -0.71
N VAL A 223 2.20 2.83 -1.98
CA VAL A 223 2.98 2.04 -2.95
C VAL A 223 2.94 2.72 -4.30
N ASP A 224 4.07 2.72 -5.01
CA ASP A 224 4.12 3.15 -6.40
C ASP A 224 5.13 2.33 -7.21
N TYR A 225 4.95 2.33 -8.53
CA TYR A 225 5.79 1.60 -9.48
C TYR A 225 6.59 2.56 -10.35
N ASN A 226 7.88 2.29 -10.48
CA ASN A 226 8.79 3.03 -11.34
C ASN A 226 9.11 2.18 -12.58
N GLU A 227 8.42 2.45 -13.68
CA GLU A 227 8.58 1.72 -14.95
C GLU A 227 9.98 1.89 -15.59
N ASP A 228 10.67 3.01 -15.35
CA ASP A 228 11.99 3.27 -15.93
C ASP A 228 13.07 2.34 -15.35
N LEU A 229 12.90 1.93 -14.09
CA LEU A 229 13.86 1.11 -13.36
C LEU A 229 13.34 -0.30 -13.04
N ASP A 230 12.05 -0.56 -13.30
CA ASP A 230 11.34 -1.77 -12.89
C ASP A 230 11.46 -2.01 -11.37
N GLN A 231 11.02 -1.02 -10.60
CA GLN A 231 11.14 -0.99 -9.14
C GLN A 231 9.81 -0.63 -8.49
N ILE A 232 9.58 -1.17 -7.29
CA ILE A 232 8.49 -0.75 -6.41
C ILE A 232 9.06 0.12 -5.30
N VAL A 233 8.41 1.25 -5.03
CA VAL A 233 8.64 2.08 -3.85
C VAL A 233 7.44 1.98 -2.91
N PHE A 234 7.67 1.88 -1.61
CA PHE A 234 6.59 1.85 -0.63
C PHE A 234 6.95 2.53 0.69
N SER A 235 5.94 3.03 1.40
CA SER A 235 6.12 3.73 2.68
C SER A 235 5.49 2.98 3.84
N SER A 236 6.24 2.87 4.94
CA SER A 236 5.81 2.23 6.18
C SER A 236 5.63 3.29 7.26
N ARG A 237 4.38 3.46 7.73
CA ARG A 237 4.08 4.46 8.76
C ARG A 237 4.76 4.14 10.09
N PHE A 238 4.81 2.87 10.51
CA PHE A 238 5.37 2.51 11.81
C PHE A 238 6.89 2.40 11.79
N ALA A 239 7.51 2.11 10.64
CA ALA A 239 8.96 2.26 10.50
C ALA A 239 9.38 3.73 10.42
N SER A 240 8.48 4.62 9.96
CA SER A 240 8.84 5.97 9.51
C SER A 240 9.87 5.93 8.39
N GLU A 241 9.74 4.94 7.49
CA GLU A 241 10.69 4.68 6.42
C GLU A 241 10.02 4.55 5.05
N ILE A 242 10.80 4.81 4.00
CA ILE A 242 10.48 4.48 2.61
C ILE A 242 11.45 3.40 2.13
N TYR A 243 10.96 2.43 1.37
CA TYR A 243 11.73 1.31 0.82
C TYR A 243 11.64 1.27 -0.69
N ILE A 244 12.68 0.75 -1.34
CA ILE A 244 12.71 0.43 -2.77
C ILE A 244 13.14 -1.03 -2.95
N ILE A 245 12.40 -1.80 -3.75
CA ILE A 245 12.68 -3.21 -4.08
C ILE A 245 12.69 -3.42 -5.60
N ASP A 246 13.36 -4.49 -6.05
CA ASP A 246 13.44 -4.89 -7.46
C ASP A 246 12.19 -5.66 -7.90
N HIS A 247 11.46 -5.12 -8.87
CA HIS A 247 10.26 -5.76 -9.42
C HIS A 247 10.57 -6.69 -10.60
N SER A 248 11.74 -6.57 -11.23
CA SER A 248 12.14 -7.40 -12.38
C SER A 248 12.38 -8.88 -12.06
N THR A 249 12.18 -9.25 -10.80
CA THR A 249 12.30 -10.61 -10.28
C THR A 249 11.10 -11.47 -10.68
N THR A 250 11.29 -12.77 -10.80
CA THR A 250 10.19 -13.73 -10.67
C THR A 250 9.75 -13.85 -9.19
N THR A 251 8.56 -14.38 -8.89
CA THR A 251 8.12 -14.66 -7.50
C THR A 251 9.11 -15.53 -6.70
N ALA A 252 9.84 -16.41 -7.40
CA ALA A 252 10.86 -17.25 -6.75
C ALA A 252 12.15 -16.47 -6.44
N GLU A 253 12.53 -15.52 -7.28
CA GLU A 253 13.68 -14.65 -7.04
C GLU A 253 13.35 -13.57 -6.01
N SER A 254 12.12 -13.05 -6.01
CA SER A 254 11.64 -12.03 -5.08
C SER A 254 11.59 -12.54 -3.64
N SER A 255 11.45 -13.85 -3.41
CA SER A 255 11.56 -14.48 -2.08
C SER A 255 13.00 -14.88 -1.70
N SER A 256 13.98 -14.48 -2.50
CA SER A 256 15.39 -14.83 -2.33
C SER A 256 16.29 -13.60 -2.31
N HIS A 257 17.58 -13.81 -2.04
CA HIS A 257 18.62 -12.78 -2.00
C HIS A 257 19.41 -12.67 -3.33
N SER A 258 18.87 -13.21 -4.42
CA SER A 258 19.56 -13.23 -5.72
C SER A 258 18.59 -13.25 -6.90
N GLY A 259 18.98 -12.64 -8.02
CA GLY A 259 18.14 -12.49 -9.21
C GLY A 259 17.67 -11.06 -9.42
N GLY A 260 16.81 -10.85 -10.42
CA GLY A 260 16.42 -9.51 -10.87
C GLY A 260 17.58 -8.71 -11.49
N ASN A 261 17.26 -7.52 -11.97
CA ASN A 261 18.18 -6.59 -12.61
C ASN A 261 19.27 -6.09 -11.64
N SER A 262 18.96 -6.04 -10.35
CA SER A 262 19.87 -5.62 -9.28
C SER A 262 20.75 -6.76 -8.78
N GLY A 263 20.42 -8.02 -9.12
CA GLY A 263 21.12 -9.21 -8.63
C GLY A 263 20.89 -9.51 -7.15
N MET A 264 19.93 -8.83 -6.52
CA MET A 264 19.64 -8.87 -5.08
C MET A 264 18.35 -9.64 -4.75
N GLY A 265 17.68 -10.24 -5.75
CA GLY A 265 16.38 -10.86 -5.53
C GLY A 265 15.38 -9.83 -5.00
N GLY A 266 14.64 -10.16 -3.94
CA GLY A 266 13.70 -9.23 -3.31
C GLY A 266 14.29 -8.36 -2.19
N ASP A 267 15.59 -8.43 -1.94
CA ASP A 267 16.18 -7.61 -0.86
C ASP A 267 16.02 -6.11 -1.13
N ILE A 268 16.01 -5.33 -0.04
CA ILE A 268 15.79 -3.89 -0.11
C ILE A 268 17.00 -3.22 -0.80
N LEU A 269 16.73 -2.55 -1.91
CA LEU A 269 17.74 -1.79 -2.66
C LEU A 269 18.09 -0.47 -1.98
N TYR A 270 17.10 0.15 -1.33
CA TYR A 270 17.24 1.41 -0.63
C TYR A 270 16.20 1.54 0.49
N ARG A 271 16.61 2.13 1.62
CA ARG A 271 15.70 2.59 2.68
C ARG A 271 16.15 3.92 3.28
N TRP A 272 15.21 4.74 3.72
CA TRP A 272 15.43 6.02 4.41
C TRP A 272 14.45 6.21 5.55
#